data_AF-A0A080Z6N7-F1
#
_entry.id   AF-A0A080Z6N7-F1
#
_cell.length_a   1.000
_cell.length_b   1.000
_cell.length_c   1.000
_cell.angle_alpha   90.00
_cell.angle_beta   90.00
_cell.angle_gamma   90.00
#
_symmetry.space_group_name_H-M   'P 1'
#
loop_
_entity.id
_entity.type
_entity.pdbx_description
1 polymer ?
#
loop_
_entity_poly.entity_id
_entity_poly.type
_entity_poly.pdbx_seq_one_letter_code
_entity_poly.pdbx_strand_id
1 'polypeptide(L)'
;MSLPLPAIITCRHTIKNGDPLTSCRNKTELIDFSFQIDRGFRLFKAQVATEFIRRLPNDWQDDFSVYLKPTKHAPQREFLKLDEENFSSRVARS
;
A
#
# COMPACT_ATOMS: atom_id res chain seq x y z
N MET A 1 -10.91 -20.74 -13.99
CA MET A 1 -11.08 -19.43 -14.65
C MET A 1 -10.75 -18.36 -13.62
N SER A 2 -9.75 -17.51 -13.86
CA SER A 2 -9.49 -16.34 -13.00
C SER A 2 -10.41 -15.21 -13.44
N LEU A 3 -11.15 -14.62 -12.51
CA LEU A 3 -11.91 -13.41 -12.80
C LEU A 3 -10.93 -12.27 -13.15
N PRO A 4 -11.25 -11.42 -14.14
CA PRO A 4 -10.42 -10.25 -14.42
C PRO A 4 -10.42 -9.35 -13.20
N LEU A 5 -9.26 -8.79 -12.87
CA LEU A 5 -9.15 -7.79 -11.83
C LEU A 5 -10.07 -6.60 -12.12
N PRO A 6 -10.76 -6.06 -11.11
CA PRO A 6 -11.42 -4.77 -11.26
C PRO A 6 -10.40 -3.73 -11.73
N ALA A 7 -10.78 -2.93 -12.72
CA ALA A 7 -9.92 -1.87 -13.22
C ALA A 7 -9.56 -0.86 -12.12
N ILE A 8 -10.47 -0.67 -11.15
CA ILE A 8 -10.32 0.23 -10.01
C ILE A 8 -10.51 -0.56 -8.71
N ILE A 9 -9.60 -0.34 -7.76
CA ILE A 9 -9.67 -0.89 -6.40
C ILE A 9 -9.78 0.22 -5.37
N THR A 10 -10.38 -0.10 -4.22
CA THR A 10 -10.30 0.74 -3.02
C THR A 10 -9.13 0.29 -2.17
N CYS A 11 -8.16 1.18 -2.02
CA CYS A 11 -6.96 1.00 -1.21
C CYS A 11 -7.22 1.54 0.19
N ARG A 12 -6.96 0.71 1.20
CA ARG A 12 -7.00 1.10 2.60
C ARG A 12 -5.59 1.28 3.13
N HIS A 13 -5.17 2.52 3.28
CA HIS A 13 -3.81 2.90 3.67
C HIS A 13 -3.75 3.23 5.16
N THR A 14 -2.76 2.63 5.84
CA THR A 14 -2.34 3.01 7.19
C THR A 14 -0.86 3.36 7.19
N ILE A 15 -0.51 4.45 7.87
CA ILE A 15 0.88 4.81 8.13
C ILE A 15 1.24 4.32 9.53
N LYS A 16 2.41 3.69 9.66
CA LYS A 16 2.95 3.21 10.94
C LYS A 16 4.33 3.78 11.15
N ASN A 17 4.63 4.16 12.40
CA ASN A 17 5.97 4.59 12.79
C ASN A 17 6.82 3.36 13.19
N GLY A 18 8.12 3.35 12.88
CA GLY A 18 9.04 2.26 13.22
C GLY A 18 9.41 1.36 12.04
N ASP A 19 10.21 0.34 12.33
CA ASP A 19 10.85 -0.46 11.30
C ASP A 19 9.85 -1.26 10.44
N PRO A 20 10.11 -1.39 9.12
CA PRO A 20 9.33 -2.26 8.26
C PRO A 20 9.24 -3.69 8.81
N LEU A 21 8.08 -4.32 8.62
CA LEU A 21 7.81 -5.72 9.04
C LEU A 21 7.86 -5.99 10.56
N THR A 22 8.20 -5.00 11.38
CA THR A 22 8.17 -5.09 12.85
C THR A 22 6.84 -4.63 13.40
N SER A 23 6.31 -5.30 14.43
CA SER A 23 5.04 -4.93 15.03
C SER A 23 5.09 -3.51 15.60
N CYS A 24 4.19 -2.64 15.14
CA CYS A 24 3.97 -1.32 15.72
C CYS A 24 2.50 -1.11 16.11
N ARG A 25 2.30 -0.52 17.30
CA ARG A 25 0.99 -0.10 17.84
C ARG A 25 0.57 1.29 17.36
N ASN A 26 1.52 2.19 17.14
CA ASN A 26 1.26 3.56 16.71
C ASN A 26 1.02 3.60 15.20
N LYS A 27 -0.20 3.96 14.82
CA LYS A 27 -0.62 4.12 13.44
C LYS A 27 -1.52 5.33 13.30
N THR A 28 -1.50 5.95 12.12
CA THR A 28 -2.48 6.99 11.78
C THR A 28 -3.88 6.38 11.66
N GLU A 29 -4.89 7.24 11.57
CA GLU A 29 -6.20 6.78 11.09
C GLU A 29 -6.09 6.25 9.66
N LEU A 30 -7.09 5.44 9.31
CA LEU A 30 -7.23 4.82 8.00
C LEU A 30 -7.55 5.86 6.94
N ILE A 31 -6.88 5.77 5.80
CA ILE A 31 -7.15 6.58 4.62
C ILE A 31 -7.59 5.63 3.51
N ASP A 32 -8.82 5.79 3.03
CA ASP A 32 -9.34 5.03 1.90
C ASP A 32 -9.24 5.89 0.63
N PHE A 33 -8.68 5.34 -0.44
CA PHE A 33 -8.62 6.00 -1.75
C PHE A 33 -8.80 4.98 -2.89
N SER A 34 -9.33 5.42 -4.02
CA SER A 34 -9.48 4.56 -5.20
C SER A 34 -8.26 4.65 -6.11
N PHE A 35 -7.86 3.53 -6.72
CA PHE A 35 -6.73 3.49 -7.64
C PHE A 35 -7.01 2.58 -8.84
N GLN A 36 -6.58 3.02 -10.02
CA GLN A 36 -6.73 2.28 -11.27
C GLN A 36 -5.47 1.41 -11.48
N ILE A 37 -5.63 0.07 -11.45
CA ILE A 37 -4.48 -0.87 -11.38
C ILE A 37 -3.56 -0.76 -12.60
N ASP A 38 -4.12 -0.54 -13.79
CA ASP A 38 -3.37 -0.47 -15.06
C ASP A 38 -2.34 0.68 -15.13
N ARG A 39 -2.44 1.67 -14.22
CA ARG A 39 -1.50 2.79 -14.10
C ARG A 39 -0.12 2.37 -13.56
N GLY A 40 -0.01 1.15 -13.04
CA GLY A 40 1.25 0.58 -12.58
C GLY A 40 1.73 1.10 -11.22
N PHE A 41 2.84 0.54 -10.76
CA PHE A 41 3.33 0.74 -9.39
C PHE A 41 3.84 2.17 -9.15
N ARG A 42 4.55 2.78 -10.11
CA ARG A 42 5.05 4.17 -9.97
C ARG A 42 3.94 5.15 -9.63
N LEU A 43 2.82 5.10 -10.37
CA LEU A 43 1.68 5.98 -10.12
C LEU A 43 0.94 5.61 -8.84
N PHE A 44 0.92 4.33 -8.48
CA PHE A 44 0.40 3.89 -7.19
C PHE A 44 1.21 4.46 -6.02
N LYS A 45 2.55 4.36 -6.07
CA LYS A 45 3.45 4.91 -5.06
C LYS A 45 3.31 6.43 -4.96
N ALA A 46 3.16 7.13 -6.08
CA ALA A 46 2.91 8.58 -6.08
C ALA A 46 1.56 8.95 -5.41
N GLN A 47 0.51 8.15 -5.62
CA GLN A 47 -0.77 8.35 -4.92
C GLN A 47 -0.63 8.08 -3.41
N VAL A 48 0.07 7.00 -3.03
CA VAL A 48 0.38 6.69 -1.62
C VAL A 48 1.13 7.85 -0.97
N ALA A 49 2.14 8.40 -1.65
CA ALA A 49 2.89 9.58 -1.19
C ALA A 49 1.99 10.81 -1.03
N THR A 50 1.09 11.05 -2.00
CA THR A 50 0.13 12.17 -1.93
C THR A 50 -0.75 12.09 -0.70
N GLU A 51 -1.33 10.90 -0.42
CA GLU A 51 -2.16 10.71 0.77
C GLU A 51 -1.33 10.72 2.07
N PHE A 52 -0.09 10.26 2.02
CA PHE A 52 0.83 10.36 3.15
C PHE A 52 1.10 11.82 3.51
N ILE A 53 1.52 12.63 2.54
CA ILE A 53 1.87 14.05 2.74
C ILE A 53 0.67 14.84 3.24
N ARG A 54 -0.54 14.52 2.77
CA ARG A 54 -1.78 15.13 3.30
C ARG A 54 -1.99 14.86 4.78
N ARG A 55 -1.58 13.69 5.29
CA ARG A 55 -1.76 13.27 6.68
C ARG A 55 -0.61 13.71 7.59
N LEU A 56 0.62 13.62 7.08
CA LEU A 56 1.87 13.92 7.76
C LEU A 56 2.75 14.74 6.80
N PRO A 57 2.53 16.06 6.73
CA PRO A 57 3.31 16.94 5.87
C PRO A 57 4.80 16.89 6.25
N ASN A 58 5.69 16.89 5.26
CA ASN A 58 7.15 16.90 5.40
C ASN A 58 7.83 15.60 5.91
N ASP A 59 7.06 14.56 6.27
CA ASP A 59 7.64 13.30 6.78
C ASP A 59 7.86 12.23 5.69
N TRP A 60 7.38 12.47 4.46
CA TRP A 60 7.56 11.53 3.35
C TRP A 60 9.01 11.52 2.84
N GLN A 61 9.54 10.33 2.58
CA GLN A 61 10.83 10.13 1.91
C GLN A 61 10.65 9.22 0.69
N ASP A 62 11.31 9.57 -0.43
CA ASP A 62 11.12 8.87 -1.70
C ASP A 62 11.64 7.43 -1.70
N ASP A 63 12.52 7.08 -0.78
CA ASP A 63 13.05 5.73 -0.57
C ASP A 63 12.11 4.81 0.23
N PHE A 64 11.02 5.35 0.79
CA PHE A 64 10.02 4.56 1.49
C PHE A 64 9.47 3.45 0.60
N SER A 65 9.40 2.25 1.19
CA SER A 65 8.81 1.08 0.55
C SER A 65 7.33 0.98 0.90
N VAL A 66 6.51 0.59 -0.07
CA VAL A 66 5.08 0.35 0.14
C VAL A 66 4.86 -1.14 0.38
N TYR A 67 4.04 -1.48 1.36
CA TYR A 67 3.76 -2.87 1.72
C TYR A 67 2.27 -3.17 1.61
N LEU A 68 1.94 -4.30 0.99
CA LEU A 68 0.60 -4.85 0.93
C LEU A 68 0.37 -5.78 2.12
N LYS A 69 -0.77 -5.59 2.80
CA LYS A 69 -1.26 -6.54 3.79
C LYS A 69 -2.08 -7.63 3.06
N PRO A 70 -1.59 -8.89 2.98
CA PRO A 70 -2.18 -9.89 2.09
C PRO A 70 -3.54 -10.40 2.56
N THR A 71 -3.81 -10.42 3.87
CA THR A 71 -5.11 -10.81 4.43
C THR A 71 -5.47 -9.93 5.61
N LYS A 72 -6.76 -9.87 5.98
CA LYS A 72 -7.26 -9.07 7.12
C LYS A 72 -6.51 -9.35 8.44
N HIS A 73 -6.08 -10.59 8.66
CA HIS A 73 -5.44 -11.04 9.90
C HIS A 73 -3.93 -11.26 9.77
N ALA A 74 -3.34 -11.02 8.59
CA ALA A 74 -1.90 -11.15 8.40
C ALA A 74 -1.12 -10.28 9.40
N PRO A 75 -0.15 -10.86 10.14
CA PRO A 75 0.76 -10.09 10.98
C PRO A 75 1.69 -9.24 10.11
N GLN A 76 2.24 -8.17 10.69
CA GLN A 76 3.06 -7.20 9.94
C GLN A 76 4.31 -7.82 9.30
N ARG A 77 4.88 -8.86 9.92
CA ARG A 77 6.02 -9.61 9.37
C ARG A 77 5.73 -10.36 8.06
N GLU A 78 4.45 -10.58 7.76
CA GLU A 78 3.98 -11.26 6.53
C GLU A 78 3.52 -10.25 5.46
N PHE A 79 3.72 -8.95 5.67
CA PHE A 79 3.39 -7.97 4.66
C PHE A 79 4.34 -8.09 3.47
N LEU A 80 3.79 -7.80 2.29
CA LEU A 80 4.46 -8.01 1.02
C LEU A 80 4.93 -6.66 0.46
N LYS A 81 6.25 -6.45 0.35
CA LYS A 81 6.79 -5.25 -0.31
C LYS A 81 6.34 -5.17 -1.76
N LEU A 82 5.80 -4.04 -2.19
CA LEU A 82 5.41 -3.82 -3.57
C LEU A 82 6.55 -3.19 -4.38
N ASP A 83 6.64 -3.58 -5.64
CA ASP A 83 7.54 -3.03 -6.65
C ASP A 83 6.88 -3.13 -8.05
N GLU A 84 7.55 -2.62 -9.08
CA GLU A 84 7.05 -2.64 -10.47
C GLU A 84 6.81 -4.07 -10.99
N GLU A 85 7.63 -5.04 -10.59
CA GLU A 85 7.57 -6.41 -11.11
C GLU A 85 6.40 -7.18 -10.49
N ASN A 86 6.09 -6.91 -9.22
CA ASN A 86 5.15 -7.72 -8.45
C ASN A 86 3.77 -7.06 -8.25
N PHE A 87 3.63 -5.74 -8.48
CA PHE A 87 2.44 -4.98 -8.13
C PHE A 87 1.15 -5.60 -8.67
N SER A 88 1.03 -5.75 -9.99
CA SER A 88 -0.18 -6.29 -10.63
C SER A 88 -0.50 -7.70 -10.12
N SER A 89 0.52 -8.56 -9.95
CA SER A 89 0.31 -9.94 -9.50
C SER A 89 -0.11 -10.07 -8.03
N ARG A 90 0.33 -9.14 -7.16
CA ARG A 90 0.03 -9.16 -5.73
C ARG A 90 -1.30 -8.51 -5.42
N VAL A 91 -1.60 -7.41 -6.10
CA VAL A 91 -2.93 -6.78 -6.05
C VAL A 91 -3.99 -7.70 -6.66
N ALA A 92 -3.62 -8.54 -7.64
CA ALA A 92 -4.53 -9.55 -8.21
C ALA A 92 -5.10 -10.56 -7.22
N ARG A 93 -4.37 -10.78 -6.12
CA ARG A 93 -4.60 -11.90 -5.19
C ARG A 93 -5.08 -11.44 -3.82
N SER A 94 -5.23 -10.13 -3.61
CA SER A 94 -5.62 -9.51 -2.34
C SER A 94 -7.12 -9.33 -2.18
#